data_AF-A0A707H5H2-F1
#
_entry.id   AF-A0A707H5H2-F1
#
_cell.length_a   1.000
_cell.length_b   1.000
_cell.length_c   1.000
_cell.angle_alpha   90.00
_cell.angle_beta   90.00
_cell.angle_gamma   90.00
#
_symmetry.space_group_name_H-M   'P 1'
#
loop_
_entity.id
_entity.type
_entity.pdbx_description
1 polymer ?
#
loop_
_entity_poly.entity_id
_entity_poly.type
_entity_poly.pdbx_seq_one_letter_code
_entity_poly.pdbx_strand_id
1 'polypeptide(L)'
;MSTKTGHTETTSIRNNRIIRRAIIPQKYHHAAKLMAKSLNMPVGEIYDEAVESFLIAPSLDLNDYIRVGRKNNPPKVSFWLDVRVSNKAQTLAELLGITEHEVLLTAIIAYAKKHKFDRVRI
;
A
#
# COMPACT_ATOMS: atom_id res chain seq x y z
N MET A 1 5.01 -12.91 37.63
CA MET A 1 5.23 -13.15 36.18
C MET A 1 4.25 -12.29 35.43
N SER A 2 4.72 -11.24 34.73
CA SER A 2 3.86 -10.27 34.06
C SER A 2 3.81 -10.60 32.56
N THR A 3 2.69 -11.16 32.10
CA THR A 3 2.46 -11.45 30.69
C THR A 3 2.21 -10.15 29.96
N LYS A 4 3.21 -9.69 29.20
CA LYS A 4 3.06 -8.64 28.19
C LYS A 4 2.07 -9.16 27.13
N THR A 5 0.81 -8.77 27.23
CA THR A 5 -0.14 -8.86 26.15
C THR A 5 0.33 -7.93 25.05
N GLY A 6 0.78 -8.53 23.94
CA GLY A 6 1.16 -7.81 22.73
C GLY A 6 -0.03 -6.95 22.26
N HIS A 7 0.27 -5.73 21.86
CA HIS A 7 -0.69 -4.85 21.20
C HIS A 7 -1.24 -5.55 19.95
N THR A 8 -2.41 -6.17 20.06
CA THR A 8 -3.27 -6.44 18.92
C THR A 8 -3.75 -5.08 18.45
N GLU A 9 -3.09 -4.51 17.43
CA GLU A 9 -3.67 -3.42 16.65
C GLU A 9 -5.06 -3.89 16.24
N THR A 10 -6.11 -3.20 16.72
CA THR A 10 -7.50 -3.54 16.41
C THR A 10 -7.72 -3.31 14.94
N THR A 11 -7.54 -4.37 14.16
CA THR A 11 -7.80 -4.42 12.73
C THR A 11 -9.27 -4.13 12.49
N SER A 12 -9.60 -2.86 12.27
CA SER A 12 -10.97 -2.43 12.00
C SER A 12 -11.30 -2.84 10.57
N ILE A 13 -12.11 -3.89 10.42
CA ILE A 13 -12.66 -4.31 9.14
C ILE A 13 -14.04 -3.65 8.98
N ARG A 14 -14.25 -2.95 7.85
CA ARG A 14 -15.55 -2.37 7.50
C ARG A 14 -15.82 -2.64 6.03
N ASN A 15 -16.98 -3.23 5.71
CA ASN A 15 -17.41 -3.52 4.34
C ASN A 15 -16.32 -4.25 3.51
N ASN A 16 -15.73 -5.31 4.06
CA ASN A 16 -14.61 -6.07 3.47
C ASN A 16 -13.33 -5.25 3.19
N ARG A 17 -13.16 -4.11 3.85
CA ARG A 17 -11.94 -3.29 3.79
C ARG A 17 -11.23 -3.25 5.13
N ILE A 18 -9.91 -3.19 5.07
CA ILE A 18 -8.99 -3.10 6.21
C ILE A 18 -8.21 -1.78 6.14
N ILE A 19 -8.01 -1.12 7.28
CA ILE A 19 -7.12 0.05 7.33
C ILE A 19 -5.67 -0.43 7.29
N ARG A 20 -4.91 0.03 6.30
CA ARG A 20 -3.46 -0.15 6.21
C ARG A 20 -2.74 1.18 6.34
N ARG A 21 -1.48 1.12 6.78
CA ARG A 21 -0.62 2.30 6.99
C ARG A 21 0.69 2.11 6.24
N ALA A 22 0.95 2.97 5.26
CA ALA A 22 2.19 2.96 4.47
C ALA A 22 2.81 4.36 4.39
N ILE A 23 4.13 4.42 4.26
CA ILE A 23 4.92 5.62 3.99
C ILE A 23 4.83 5.87 2.48
N ILE A 24 3.72 6.49 2.06
CA ILE A 24 3.50 6.87 0.67
C ILE A 24 4.02 8.30 0.51
N PRO A 25 5.01 8.56 -0.37
CA PRO A 25 5.44 9.93 -0.64
C PRO A 25 4.24 10.81 -1.01
N GLN A 26 4.16 12.01 -0.43
CA GLN A 26 2.99 12.89 -0.53
C GLN A 26 2.50 13.09 -1.96
N LYS A 27 3.43 13.15 -2.93
CA LYS A 27 3.10 13.28 -4.34
C LYS A 27 2.22 12.15 -4.89
N TYR A 28 2.50 10.91 -4.50
CA TYR A 28 1.73 9.76 -4.97
C TYR A 28 0.38 9.67 -4.25
N HIS A 29 0.32 10.04 -2.97
CA HIS A 29 -0.94 10.12 -2.24
C HIS A 29 -1.88 11.20 -2.80
N HIS A 30 -1.34 12.38 -3.13
CA HIS A 30 -2.11 13.45 -3.76
C HIS A 30 -2.57 13.06 -5.17
N ALA A 31 -1.68 12.45 -5.96
CA ALA A 31 -2.03 11.95 -7.28
C ALA A 31 -3.19 10.94 -7.22
N ALA A 32 -3.18 10.00 -6.26
CA ALA A 32 -4.28 9.04 -6.08
C ALA A 32 -5.62 9.73 -5.79
N LYS A 33 -5.62 10.82 -5.02
CA LYS A 33 -6.83 11.64 -4.78
C LYS A 33 -7.34 12.31 -6.06
N LEU A 34 -6.45 12.81 -6.91
CA LEU A 34 -6.83 13.43 -8.17
C LEU A 34 -7.40 12.40 -9.16
N MET A 35 -6.82 11.20 -9.22
CA MET A 35 -7.36 10.10 -10.02
C MET A 35 -8.75 9.72 -9.58
N ALA A 36 -8.92 9.47 -8.27
CA ALA A 36 -10.19 9.13 -7.66
C ALA A 36 -11.28 10.15 -8.03
N LYS A 37 -10.93 11.44 -7.96
CA LYS A 37 -11.82 12.53 -8.41
C LYS A 37 -12.13 12.46 -9.90
N SER A 38 -11.13 12.24 -10.76
CA SER A 38 -11.32 12.17 -12.21
C SER A 38 -12.14 10.97 -12.68
N LEU A 39 -12.06 9.86 -11.95
CA LEU A 39 -12.77 8.61 -12.25
C LEU A 39 -14.09 8.47 -11.48
N ASN A 40 -14.45 9.48 -10.67
CA ASN A 40 -15.62 9.46 -9.80
C ASN A 40 -15.71 8.22 -8.91
N MET A 41 -14.59 7.85 -8.29
CA MET A 41 -14.48 6.67 -7.43
C MET A 41 -13.78 6.98 -6.09
N PRO A 42 -13.99 6.19 -5.04
CA PRO A 42 -13.26 6.33 -3.77
C PRO A 42 -11.74 6.15 -3.94
N VAL A 43 -10.95 6.94 -3.21
CA VAL A 43 -9.47 6.82 -3.22
C VAL A 43 -9.01 5.41 -2.81
N GLY A 44 -9.79 4.72 -1.97
CA GLY A 44 -9.53 3.33 -1.59
C GLY A 44 -9.48 2.39 -2.79
N GLU A 45 -10.37 2.56 -3.77
CA GLU A 45 -10.43 1.70 -4.95
C GLU A 45 -9.22 1.91 -5.88
N ILE A 46 -8.68 3.13 -5.93
CA ILE A 46 -7.39 3.39 -6.61
C ILE A 46 -6.25 2.58 -5.98
N TYR A 47 -6.25 2.45 -4.64
CA TYR A 47 -5.25 1.61 -3.98
C TYR A 47 -5.48 0.12 -4.21
N ASP A 48 -6.74 -0.33 -4.25
CA ASP A 48 -7.05 -1.71 -4.58
C ASP A 48 -6.53 -2.05 -5.99
N GLU A 49 -6.87 -1.24 -6.99
CA GLU A 49 -6.40 -1.43 -8.37
C GLU A 49 -4.88 -1.40 -8.49
N ALA A 50 -4.23 -0.47 -7.79
CA ALA A 50 -2.77 -0.38 -7.80
C ALA A 50 -2.11 -1.65 -7.28
N VAL A 51 -2.63 -2.20 -6.18
CA VAL A 51 -2.10 -3.42 -5.57
C VAL A 51 -2.49 -4.65 -6.37
N GLU A 52 -3.74 -4.79 -6.78
CA GLU A 52 -4.21 -5.92 -7.60
C GLU A 52 -3.46 -6.02 -8.92
N SER A 53 -3.32 -4.90 -9.65
CA SER A 53 -2.61 -4.90 -10.93
C SER A 53 -1.14 -5.28 -10.80
N PHE A 54 -0.50 -4.90 -9.70
CA PHE A 54 0.86 -5.34 -9.37
C PHE A 54 0.93 -6.83 -9.06
N LEU A 55 -0.05 -7.36 -8.32
CA LEU A 55 -0.11 -8.77 -7.91
C LEU A 55 -0.47 -9.75 -9.04
N ILE A 56 -0.89 -9.28 -10.22
CA ILE A 56 -1.10 -10.13 -11.40
C ILE A 56 0.22 -10.72 -11.91
N ALA A 57 1.30 -9.94 -11.86
CA ALA A 57 2.62 -10.35 -12.31
C ALA A 57 3.70 -9.69 -11.43
N PRO A 58 3.82 -10.09 -10.16
CA PRO A 58 4.80 -9.51 -9.25
C PRO A 58 6.20 -9.93 -9.67
N SER A 59 7.19 -9.04 -9.50
CA SER A 59 8.59 -9.44 -9.59
C SER A 59 8.94 -10.37 -8.43
N LEU A 60 9.79 -11.37 -8.68
CA LEU A 60 10.35 -12.21 -7.62
C LEU A 60 11.76 -11.75 -7.21
N ASP A 61 12.30 -10.71 -7.84
CA ASP A 61 13.56 -10.10 -7.45
C ASP A 61 13.33 -9.05 -6.35
N LEU A 62 14.00 -9.23 -5.22
CA LEU A 62 13.95 -8.32 -4.08
C LEU A 62 14.43 -6.90 -4.41
N ASN A 63 15.29 -6.74 -5.42
CA ASN A 63 15.83 -5.44 -5.82
C ASN A 63 14.78 -4.54 -6.49
N ASP A 64 13.69 -5.12 -7.00
CA ASP A 64 12.60 -4.36 -7.61
C ASP A 64 11.67 -3.71 -6.57
N TYR A 65 11.81 -4.10 -5.30
CA TYR A 65 10.98 -3.61 -4.21
C TYR A 65 11.58 -2.39 -3.53
N ILE A 66 10.73 -1.39 -3.29
CA ILE A 66 11.11 -0.17 -2.58
C ILE A 66 11.26 -0.50 -1.10
N ARG A 67 12.52 -0.54 -0.64
CA ARG A 67 12.88 -0.83 0.75
C ARG A 67 12.55 0.36 1.65
N VAL A 68 12.00 0.06 2.81
CA VAL A 68 11.65 1.09 3.80
C VAL A 68 12.66 1.07 4.94
N GLY A 69 13.56 2.05 4.96
CA GLY A 69 14.53 2.21 6.05
C GLY A 69 13.86 2.54 7.38
N ARG A 70 14.42 2.06 8.51
CA ARG A 70 13.86 2.25 9.86
C ARG A 70 14.10 3.65 10.46
N LYS A 71 14.99 4.47 9.86
CA LYS A 71 15.44 5.75 10.41
C LYS A 71 14.71 6.91 9.72
N ASN A 72 14.17 7.85 10.50
CA ASN A 72 13.40 9.01 10.03
C ASN A 72 12.14 8.64 9.22
N ASN A 73 11.34 7.70 9.71
CA ASN A 73 10.07 7.31 9.06
C ASN A 73 9.19 8.54 8.82
N PRO A 74 8.96 8.95 7.55
CA PRO A 74 7.97 9.97 7.24
C PRO A 74 6.59 9.54 7.75
N PRO A 75 5.65 10.48 7.95
CA PRO A 75 4.32 10.16 8.43
C PRO A 75 3.65 9.11 7.52
N LYS A 76 3.18 8.03 8.14
CA LYS A 76 2.42 6.98 7.43
C LYS A 76 1.04 7.53 7.06
N VAL A 77 0.63 7.30 5.83
CA VAL A 77 -0.72 7.52 5.34
C VAL A 77 -1.57 6.31 5.69
N SER A 78 -2.73 6.55 6.32
CA SER A 78 -3.76 5.53 6.50
C SER A 78 -4.69 5.49 5.30
N PHE A 79 -4.98 4.30 4.78
CA PHE A 79 -5.91 4.10 3.68
C PHE A 79 -6.66 2.77 3.83
N TRP A 80 -7.85 2.69 3.24
CA TRP A 80 -8.66 1.48 3.23
C TRP A 80 -8.30 0.64 2.01
N LEU A 81 -8.01 -0.64 2.22
CA LEU A 81 -7.70 -1.63 1.17
C LEU A 81 -8.69 -2.80 1.27
N ASP A 82 -9.12 -3.40 0.17
CA ASP A 82 -9.89 -4.66 0.20
C ASP A 82 -9.10 -5.75 0.94
N VAL A 83 -9.77 -6.47 1.84
CA VAL A 83 -9.16 -7.49 2.69
C VAL A 83 -8.49 -8.59 1.86
N ARG A 84 -9.09 -9.00 0.74
CA ARG A 84 -8.52 -10.04 -0.14
C ARG A 84 -7.25 -9.55 -0.82
N VAL A 85 -7.23 -8.28 -1.24
CA VAL A 85 -6.06 -7.64 -1.85
C VAL A 85 -4.92 -7.54 -0.84
N SER A 86 -5.24 -7.09 0.37
CA SER A 86 -4.29 -7.04 1.48
C SER A 86 -3.71 -8.41 1.82
N ASN A 87 -4.55 -9.44 1.91
CA ASN A 87 -4.09 -10.80 2.21
C ASN A 87 -3.13 -11.32 1.14
N LYS A 88 -3.44 -11.11 -0.16
CA LYS A 88 -2.53 -11.49 -1.25
C LYS A 88 -1.19 -10.75 -1.18
N ALA A 89 -1.21 -9.45 -0.88
CA ALA A 89 0.00 -8.65 -0.71
C ALA A 89 0.84 -9.15 0.48
N GLN A 90 0.18 -9.53 1.58
CA GLN A 90 0.84 -10.13 2.73
C GLN A 90 1.47 -11.49 2.39
N THR A 91 0.76 -12.38 1.70
CA THR A 91 1.31 -13.67 1.27
C THR A 91 2.54 -13.51 0.38
N LEU A 92 2.52 -12.56 -0.56
CA LEU A 92 3.69 -12.24 -1.38
C LEU A 92 4.85 -11.72 -0.54
N ALA A 93 4.58 -10.86 0.44
CA ALA A 93 5.60 -10.34 1.33
C ALA A 93 6.27 -11.46 2.15
N GLU A 94 5.46 -12.40 2.67
CA GLU A 94 5.93 -13.57 3.40
C GLU A 94 6.80 -14.48 2.52
N LEU A 95 6.37 -14.75 1.27
CA LEU A 95 7.12 -15.55 0.29
C LEU A 95 8.51 -14.96 0.00
N LEU A 96 8.59 -13.64 -0.09
CA LEU A 96 9.82 -12.92 -0.42
C LEU A 96 10.65 -12.54 0.81
N GLY A 97 10.17 -12.79 2.04
CA GLY A 97 10.85 -12.36 3.26
C GLY A 97 10.95 -10.83 3.41
N ILE A 98 9.98 -10.10 2.88
CA ILE A 98 9.86 -8.63 2.98
C ILE A 98 8.61 -8.24 3.76
N THR A 99 8.40 -6.93 3.97
CA THR A 99 7.21 -6.45 4.67
C THR A 99 6.05 -6.20 3.70
N GLU A 100 4.80 -6.41 4.16
CA GLU A 100 3.60 -6.02 3.39
C GLU A 100 3.68 -4.56 2.95
N HIS A 101 4.21 -3.69 3.80
CA HIS A 101 4.42 -2.27 3.49
C HIS A 101 5.30 -2.07 2.24
N GLU A 102 6.40 -2.81 2.09
CA GLU A 102 7.28 -2.69 0.91
C GLU A 102 6.56 -3.13 -0.37
N VAL A 103 5.72 -4.16 -0.30
CA VAL A 103 4.85 -4.59 -1.42
C VAL A 103 3.87 -3.47 -1.79
N LEU A 104 3.12 -2.97 -0.81
CA LEU A 104 2.12 -1.92 -1.02
C LEU A 104 2.73 -0.64 -1.59
N LEU A 105 3.87 -0.20 -1.05
CA LEU A 105 4.57 0.99 -1.51
C LEU A 105 5.06 0.83 -2.96
N THR A 106 5.64 -0.33 -3.28
CA THR A 106 6.12 -0.64 -4.63
C THR A 106 4.97 -0.63 -5.63
N ALA A 107 3.85 -1.29 -5.30
CA ALA A 107 2.66 -1.34 -6.13
C ALA A 107 2.08 0.05 -6.43
N ILE A 108 1.91 0.88 -5.38
CA ILE A 108 1.37 2.25 -5.52
C ILE A 108 2.26 3.11 -6.42
N ILE A 109 3.58 3.01 -6.25
CA ILE A 109 4.53 3.80 -7.06
C ILE A 109 4.58 3.29 -8.50
N ALA A 110 4.57 1.97 -8.71
CA ALA A 110 4.54 1.37 -10.04
C ALA A 110 3.28 1.78 -10.81
N TYR A 111 2.11 1.74 -10.16
CA TYR A 111 0.85 2.19 -10.75
C TYR A 111 0.89 3.68 -11.09
N ALA A 112 1.38 4.53 -10.18
CA ALA A 112 1.52 5.95 -10.45
C ALA A 112 2.41 6.24 -11.67
N LYS A 113 3.53 5.52 -11.83
CA LYS A 113 4.41 5.65 -13.01
C LYS A 113 3.73 5.16 -14.29
N LYS A 114 3.08 3.99 -14.25
CA LYS A 114 2.37 3.39 -15.40
C LYS A 114 1.36 4.36 -16.01
N HIS A 115 0.65 5.09 -15.16
CA HIS A 115 -0.38 6.04 -15.58
C HIS A 115 0.11 7.50 -15.63
N LYS A 116 1.44 7.75 -15.56
CA LYS A 116 2.09 9.08 -15.64
C LYS A 116 1.67 10.07 -14.56
N PHE A 117 1.17 9.56 -13.44
CA PHE A 117 0.70 10.36 -12.31
C PHE A 117 1.84 10.86 -11.42
N ASP A 118 3.04 10.31 -11.58
CA ASP A 118 4.27 10.81 -10.98
C ASP A 118 4.69 12.20 -11.49
N ARG A 119 4.08 12.67 -12.59
CA ARG A 119 4.34 13.97 -13.25
C ARG A 119 3.40 15.09 -12.82
N VAL A 120 2.42 14.81 -11.96
CA VAL A 120 1.51 15.84 -11.45
C VAL A 120 2.29 16.81 -10.57
N ARG A 121 2.31 18.10 -10.96
CA ARG A 121 2.86 19.18 -10.12
C ARG A 121 1.89 19.48 -8.99
N ILE A 122 2.42 19.58 -7.78
CA ILE A 122 1.69 19.88 -6.53
C ILE A 122 2.18 21.23 -6.02
#